data_AF-A0A929RD58-F1
#
_entry.id   AF-A0A929RD58-F1
#
_cell.length_a   1.000
_cell.length_b   1.000
_cell.length_c   1.000
_cell.angle_alpha   90.00
_cell.angle_beta   90.00
_cell.angle_gamma   90.00
#
_symmetry.space_group_name_H-M   'P 1'
#
loop_
_entity.id
_entity.type
_entity.pdbx_description
1 polymer ?
#
loop_
_entity_poly.entity_id
_entity_poly.type
_entity_poly.pdbx_seq_one_letter_code
_entity_poly.pdbx_strand_id
1 'polypeptide(L)'
;IPELSVTFVENHDTQPGQSLASTVASWFKAAAYALILLNEAGVPCVFWGDLLGTPETGDLPAVRELPILMSVRFRAAIGPQRNAFDDPDVVGFAREGRADVPGTGCAVILSDRCAAEKTLSVGAHHAGEEWECLIGGHPPVRVADDGTLTGLVSDGGLSVYVPRI
;
A
#
# COMPACT_ATOMS: atom_id res chain seq x y z
N ILE A 1 2.52 -5.16 -13.70
CA ILE A 1 1.65 -4.12 -14.29
C ILE A 1 2.39 -3.56 -15.51
N PRO A 2 1.78 -3.46 -16.72
CA PRO A 2 2.45 -2.82 -17.86
C PRO A 2 2.80 -1.35 -17.54
N GLU A 3 3.98 -0.88 -17.95
CA GLU A 3 4.52 0.43 -17.53
C GLU A 3 3.59 1.61 -17.85
N LEU A 4 2.91 1.58 -18.99
CA LEU A 4 2.02 2.65 -19.47
C LEU A 4 0.54 2.39 -19.20
N SER A 5 0.21 1.43 -18.34
CA SER A 5 -1.18 1.18 -17.96
C SER A 5 -1.67 2.21 -16.96
N VAL A 6 -2.86 2.77 -17.21
CA VAL A 6 -3.58 3.57 -16.22
C VAL A 6 -4.34 2.60 -15.31
N THR A 7 -4.00 2.61 -14.03
CA THR A 7 -4.63 1.73 -13.04
C THR A 7 -5.58 2.54 -12.15
N PHE A 8 -6.72 1.96 -11.80
CA PHE A 8 -7.71 2.60 -10.94
C PHE A 8 -8.39 1.53 -10.06
N VAL A 9 -8.94 1.95 -8.93
CA VAL A 9 -9.74 1.09 -8.03
C VAL A 9 -11.23 1.27 -8.29
N GLU A 10 -11.64 2.51 -8.56
CA GLU A 10 -13.03 2.91 -8.73
C GLU A 10 -13.12 4.00 -9.82
N ASN A 11 -14.31 4.20 -10.38
CA ASN A 11 -14.60 5.33 -11.26
C ASN A 11 -16.10 5.72 -11.19
N HIS A 12 -16.50 6.70 -11.99
CA HIS A 12 -17.87 7.23 -12.02
C HIS A 12 -18.93 6.24 -12.51
N ASP A 13 -18.56 5.20 -13.27
CA ASP A 13 -19.48 4.19 -13.78
C ASP A 13 -19.57 2.94 -12.89
N THR A 14 -18.54 2.68 -12.07
CA THR A 14 -18.41 1.47 -11.23
C THR A 14 -18.80 1.67 -9.76
N GLN A 15 -19.06 2.91 -9.34
CA GLN A 15 -19.55 3.25 -8.02
C GLN A 15 -21.01 2.75 -7.77
N PRO A 16 -21.49 2.75 -6.51
CA PRO A 16 -22.85 2.30 -6.20
C PRO A 16 -23.93 3.07 -6.99
N GLY A 17 -24.96 2.34 -7.43
CA GLY A 17 -26.12 2.91 -8.13
C GLY A 17 -25.91 3.21 -9.62
N GLN A 18 -24.76 2.88 -10.20
CA GLN A 18 -24.44 3.12 -11.61
C GLN A 18 -24.58 1.86 -12.47
N SER A 19 -24.59 2.06 -13.79
CA SER A 19 -24.88 0.98 -14.75
C SER A 19 -23.83 -0.14 -14.77
N LEU A 20 -22.59 0.16 -14.40
CA LEU A 20 -21.49 -0.81 -14.30
C LEU A 20 -21.06 -1.02 -12.84
N ALA A 21 -21.98 -0.82 -11.87
CA ALA A 21 -21.67 -0.92 -10.45
C ALA A 21 -20.94 -2.23 -10.11
N SER A 22 -19.68 -2.08 -9.70
CA SER A 22 -18.76 -3.17 -9.34
C SER A 22 -17.82 -2.69 -8.24
N THR A 23 -18.41 -2.04 -7.25
CA THR A 23 -17.70 -1.33 -6.18
C THR A 23 -16.81 -2.27 -5.39
N VAL A 24 -15.54 -1.91 -5.25
CA VAL A 24 -14.60 -2.65 -4.39
C VAL A 24 -15.09 -2.60 -2.95
N ALA A 25 -15.10 -3.75 -2.28
CA ALA A 25 -15.57 -3.86 -0.91
C ALA A 25 -14.78 -2.92 0.02
N SER A 26 -15.48 -2.21 0.91
CA SER A 26 -14.92 -1.15 1.74
C SER A 26 -13.70 -1.59 2.56
N TRP A 27 -13.72 -2.81 3.09
CA TRP A 27 -12.62 -3.40 3.86
C TRP A 27 -11.33 -3.55 3.05
N PHE A 28 -11.42 -3.73 1.73
CA PHE A 28 -10.27 -3.95 0.85
C PHE A 28 -9.85 -2.70 0.06
N LYS A 29 -10.63 -1.60 0.09
CA LYS A 29 -10.34 -0.40 -0.71
C LYS A 29 -8.96 0.18 -0.44
N ALA A 30 -8.56 0.30 0.81
CA ALA A 30 -7.23 0.81 1.16
C ALA A 30 -6.11 -0.07 0.58
N ALA A 31 -6.25 -1.40 0.69
CA ALA A 31 -5.36 -2.39 0.10
C ALA A 31 -5.28 -2.26 -1.44
N ALA A 32 -6.43 -2.14 -2.11
CA ALA A 32 -6.48 -1.93 -3.56
C ALA A 32 -5.77 -0.64 -3.99
N TYR A 33 -5.95 0.46 -3.25
CA TYR A 33 -5.26 1.71 -3.51
C TYR A 33 -3.75 1.60 -3.27
N ALA A 34 -3.31 0.91 -2.22
CA ALA A 34 -1.89 0.67 -1.96
C ALA A 34 -1.22 -0.09 -3.13
N LEU A 35 -1.91 -1.08 -3.70
CA LEU A 35 -1.43 -1.84 -4.85
C LEU A 35 -1.22 -0.97 -6.10
N ILE A 36 -2.06 0.03 -6.37
CA ILE A 36 -1.86 0.90 -7.53
C ILE A 36 -0.91 2.08 -7.23
N LEU A 37 -0.94 2.61 -6.00
CA LEU A 37 -0.18 3.80 -5.63
C LEU A 37 1.27 3.52 -5.27
N LEU A 38 1.59 2.35 -4.72
CA LEU A 38 2.94 2.09 -4.21
C LEU A 38 3.75 1.17 -5.14
N ASN A 39 3.09 0.55 -6.12
CA ASN A 39 3.76 -0.25 -7.15
C ASN A 39 4.67 0.63 -8.02
N GLU A 40 5.80 0.04 -8.42
CA GLU A 40 6.78 0.67 -9.31
C GLU A 40 6.21 0.94 -10.70
N ALA A 41 5.38 0.04 -11.22
CA ALA A 41 4.85 0.13 -12.58
C ALA A 41 3.41 0.66 -12.63
N GLY A 42 3.10 1.36 -13.72
CA GLY A 42 1.78 1.90 -14.01
C GLY A 42 1.59 3.35 -13.56
N VAL A 43 0.52 3.96 -14.08
CA VAL A 43 0.11 5.33 -13.78
C VAL A 43 -1.17 5.26 -12.95
N PRO A 44 -1.10 5.38 -11.61
CA PRO A 44 -2.29 5.28 -10.78
C PRO A 44 -3.19 6.50 -10.97
N CYS A 45 -4.48 6.24 -11.11
CA CYS A 45 -5.55 7.22 -11.14
C CYS A 45 -6.37 7.08 -9.84
N VAL A 46 -6.44 8.18 -9.09
CA VAL A 46 -7.23 8.25 -7.85
C VAL A 46 -8.64 8.73 -8.18
N PHE A 47 -9.64 7.99 -7.74
CA PHE A 47 -11.03 8.40 -7.92
C PHE A 47 -11.42 9.47 -6.91
N TRP A 48 -12.01 10.56 -7.41
CA TRP A 48 -12.48 11.67 -6.58
C TRP A 48 -13.46 11.23 -5.49
N GLY A 49 -14.41 10.34 -5.83
CA GLY A 49 -15.40 9.86 -4.89
C GLY A 49 -14.81 9.03 -3.75
N ASP A 50 -13.72 8.30 -3.96
CA ASP A 50 -13.03 7.60 -2.87
C ASP A 50 -12.12 8.52 -2.06
N LEU A 51 -11.63 9.61 -2.64
CA LEU A 51 -10.78 10.58 -1.93
C LEU A 51 -11.60 11.45 -0.98
N LEU A 52 -12.77 11.92 -1.40
CA LEU A 52 -13.58 12.87 -0.64
C LEU A 52 -14.90 12.28 -0.12
N GLY A 53 -15.28 11.09 -0.58
CA GLY A 53 -16.61 10.54 -0.35
C GLY A 53 -17.68 11.22 -1.20
N THR A 54 -18.91 10.74 -1.08
CA THR A 54 -20.11 11.39 -1.63
C THR A 54 -21.00 11.91 -0.49
N PRO A 55 -20.64 13.02 0.18
CA PRO A 55 -21.38 13.49 1.36
C PRO A 55 -22.85 13.85 1.08
N GLU A 56 -23.18 14.19 -0.17
CA GLU A 56 -24.54 14.52 -0.60
C GLU A 56 -25.48 13.30 -0.62
N THR A 57 -24.95 12.11 -0.94
CA THR A 57 -25.74 10.87 -1.00
C THR A 57 -25.44 9.88 0.12
N GLY A 58 -24.24 9.94 0.68
CA GLY A 58 -23.74 9.02 1.72
C GLY A 58 -23.35 7.63 1.21
N ASP A 59 -23.53 7.36 -0.08
CA ASP A 59 -23.38 6.00 -0.65
C ASP A 59 -21.92 5.52 -0.73
N LEU A 60 -20.97 6.46 -0.81
CA LEU A 60 -19.56 6.16 -0.93
C LEU A 60 -18.76 6.93 0.15
N PRO A 61 -18.32 6.26 1.22
CA PRO A 61 -17.45 6.89 2.20
C PRO A 61 -16.06 7.12 1.63
N ALA A 62 -15.40 8.19 2.06
CA ALA A 62 -13.99 8.41 1.74
C ALA A 62 -13.11 7.29 2.31
N VAL A 63 -12.10 6.88 1.55
CA VAL A 63 -11.07 5.94 1.97
C VAL A 63 -10.07 6.69 2.84
N ARG A 64 -10.12 6.45 4.16
CA ARG A 64 -9.39 7.22 5.17
C ARG A 64 -7.87 7.20 4.97
N GLU A 65 -7.34 6.10 4.47
CA GLU A 65 -5.91 5.84 4.26
C GLU A 65 -5.38 6.53 3.00
N LEU A 66 -6.25 6.94 2.08
CA LEU A 66 -5.85 7.38 0.75
C LEU A 66 -4.91 8.61 0.75
N PRO A 67 -5.14 9.65 1.57
CA PRO A 67 -4.19 10.76 1.68
C PRO A 67 -2.80 10.33 2.20
N ILE A 68 -2.75 9.34 3.10
CA ILE A 68 -1.49 8.78 3.62
C ILE A 68 -0.78 8.03 2.49
N LEU A 69 -1.48 7.16 1.77
CA LEU A 69 -0.93 6.41 0.63
C LEU A 69 -0.38 7.33 -0.46
N MET A 70 -1.08 8.42 -0.78
CA MET A 70 -0.60 9.44 -1.73
C MET A 70 0.68 10.12 -1.24
N SER A 71 0.76 10.41 0.07
CA SER A 71 1.96 11.00 0.68
C SER A 71 3.15 10.02 0.67
N VAL A 72 2.91 8.74 0.98
CA VAL A 72 3.92 7.67 0.91
C VAL A 72 4.40 7.51 -0.53
N ARG A 73 3.50 7.52 -1.53
CA ARG A 73 3.90 7.48 -2.95
C ARG A 73 4.88 8.59 -3.30
N PHE A 74 4.59 9.81 -2.86
CA PHE A 74 5.42 10.98 -3.19
C PHE A 74 6.78 10.98 -2.48
N ARG A 75 6.82 10.61 -1.20
CA ARG A 75 8.01 10.78 -0.35
C ARG A 75 8.87 9.54 -0.22
N ALA A 76 8.26 8.36 -0.21
CA ALA A 76 8.89 7.14 0.26
C ALA A 76 8.91 6.01 -0.78
N ALA A 77 7.86 5.81 -1.58
CA ALA A 77 7.77 4.71 -2.55
C ALA A 77 8.63 4.92 -3.81
N ILE A 78 9.94 5.02 -3.62
CA ILE A 78 10.97 5.29 -4.62
C ILE A 78 11.91 4.09 -4.71
N GLY A 79 12.55 3.90 -5.86
CA GLY A 79 13.53 2.83 -6.06
C GLY A 79 12.92 1.50 -6.56
N PRO A 80 13.76 0.48 -6.77
CA PRO A 80 13.34 -0.81 -7.31
C PRO A 80 12.31 -1.51 -6.43
N GLN A 81 11.44 -2.31 -7.05
CA GLN A 81 10.48 -3.15 -6.32
C GLN A 81 10.96 -4.59 -6.11
N ARG A 82 10.66 -5.15 -4.94
CA ARG A 82 10.81 -6.57 -4.61
C ARG A 82 9.45 -7.14 -4.19
N ASN A 83 9.03 -8.22 -4.84
CA ASN A 83 7.73 -8.84 -4.60
C ASN A 83 7.87 -10.09 -3.73
N ALA A 84 6.88 -10.31 -2.86
CA ALA A 84 6.63 -11.53 -2.11
C ALA A 84 5.15 -11.93 -2.31
N PHE A 85 4.83 -12.35 -3.55
CA PHE A 85 3.52 -12.90 -3.95
C PHE A 85 3.59 -14.44 -3.96
N ASP A 86 3.97 -15.00 -2.83
CA ASP A 86 4.36 -16.41 -2.63
C ASP A 86 3.44 -17.18 -1.66
N ASP A 87 2.39 -16.54 -1.16
CA ASP A 87 1.36 -17.13 -0.32
C ASP A 87 -0.03 -16.75 -0.88
N PRO A 88 -1.04 -17.64 -0.81
CA PRO A 88 -2.36 -17.38 -1.36
C PRO A 88 -3.15 -16.27 -0.65
N ASP A 89 -2.95 -16.08 0.66
CA ASP A 89 -3.75 -15.17 1.48
C ASP A 89 -2.94 -13.95 1.95
N VAL A 90 -1.61 -14.07 2.09
CA VAL A 90 -0.74 -13.03 2.68
C VAL A 90 0.38 -12.65 1.72
N VAL A 91 0.25 -11.49 1.09
CA VAL A 91 1.22 -11.04 0.08
C VAL A 91 1.83 -9.70 0.44
N GLY A 92 2.95 -9.38 -0.21
CA GLY A 92 3.52 -8.05 -0.05
C GLY A 92 4.55 -7.71 -1.11
N PHE A 93 5.01 -6.47 -1.06
CA PHE A 93 6.14 -6.00 -1.84
C PHE A 93 6.83 -4.85 -1.10
N ALA A 94 8.09 -4.65 -1.41
CA ALA A 94 8.87 -3.52 -0.94
C ALA A 94 9.32 -2.65 -2.12
N ARG A 95 9.41 -1.35 -1.89
CA ARG A 95 10.20 -0.41 -2.68
C ARG A 95 11.48 -0.17 -1.90
N GLU A 96 12.62 -0.47 -2.51
CA GLU A 96 13.92 -0.48 -1.82
C GLU A 96 14.42 0.92 -1.43
N GLY A 97 13.76 2.00 -1.87
CA GLY A 97 14.30 3.33 -1.68
C GLY A 97 15.56 3.55 -2.50
N ARG A 98 16.30 4.59 -2.12
CA ARG A 98 17.57 4.97 -2.72
C ARG A 98 18.53 5.37 -1.61
N ALA A 99 19.71 4.75 -1.57
CA ALA A 99 20.74 5.05 -0.57
C ALA A 99 21.19 6.53 -0.59
N ASP A 100 21.05 7.23 -1.71
CA ASP A 100 21.39 8.65 -1.83
C ASP A 100 20.23 9.61 -1.49
N VAL A 101 19.04 9.08 -1.20
CA VAL A 101 17.86 9.85 -0.78
C VAL A 101 17.31 9.28 0.53
N PRO A 102 17.75 9.80 1.70
CA PRO A 102 17.32 9.31 3.00
C PRO A 102 15.80 9.33 3.17
N GLY A 103 15.27 8.39 3.95
CA GLY A 103 13.83 8.30 4.21
C GLY A 103 13.00 7.77 3.05
N THR A 104 13.64 7.33 1.98
CA THR A 104 12.96 6.60 0.89
C THR A 104 13.00 5.11 1.14
N GLY A 105 11.99 4.41 0.64
CA GLY A 105 11.71 3.00 0.90
C GLY A 105 10.31 2.84 1.49
N CYS A 106 9.61 1.77 1.11
CA CYS A 106 8.40 1.36 1.80
C CYS A 106 8.18 -0.15 1.69
N ALA A 107 7.51 -0.73 2.68
CA ALA A 107 7.14 -2.14 2.70
C ALA A 107 5.62 -2.25 2.88
N VAL A 108 4.98 -2.99 1.99
CA VAL A 108 3.52 -3.12 1.90
C VAL A 108 3.15 -4.58 2.08
N ILE A 109 2.34 -4.88 3.09
CA ILE A 109 1.87 -6.22 3.42
C ILE A 109 0.34 -6.19 3.41
N LEU A 110 -0.26 -7.18 2.77
CA LEU A 110 -1.69 -7.32 2.62
C LEU A 110 -2.11 -8.74 3.02
N SER A 111 -3.26 -8.85 3.69
CA SER A 111 -3.93 -10.13 3.92
C SER A 111 -5.39 -10.02 3.51
N ASP A 112 -5.91 -11.01 2.79
CA ASP A 112 -7.35 -11.12 2.51
C ASP A 112 -8.09 -12.05 3.49
N ARG A 113 -7.34 -12.65 4.43
CA ARG A 113 -7.86 -13.59 5.42
C ARG A 113 -7.39 -13.25 6.83
N CYS A 114 -6.44 -13.99 7.38
CA CYS A 114 -6.03 -13.90 8.78
C CYS A 114 -4.80 -13.01 8.94
N ALA A 115 -4.63 -12.49 10.14
CA ALA A 115 -3.45 -11.79 10.57
C ALA A 115 -2.24 -12.70 10.43
N ALA A 116 -1.15 -12.12 9.96
CA ALA A 116 0.04 -12.85 9.63
C ALA A 116 1.27 -11.97 9.73
N GLU A 117 2.41 -12.64 9.72
CA GLU A 117 3.71 -12.03 9.57
C GLU A 117 4.20 -12.23 8.13
N LYS A 118 4.87 -11.22 7.56
CA LYS A 118 5.47 -11.30 6.23
C LYS A 118 6.85 -10.68 6.24
N THR A 119 7.82 -11.42 5.73
CA THR A 119 9.18 -10.93 5.51
C THR A 119 9.33 -10.39 4.09
N LEU A 120 9.83 -9.17 3.97
CA LEU A 120 10.08 -8.46 2.71
C LEU A 120 11.54 -8.01 2.63
N SER A 121 12.15 -8.13 1.45
CA SER A 121 13.48 -7.58 1.20
C SER A 121 13.37 -6.09 0.92
N VAL A 122 13.80 -5.25 1.86
CA VAL A 122 13.80 -3.78 1.72
C VAL A 122 15.15 -3.24 1.23
N GLY A 123 16.21 -4.04 1.31
CA GLY A 123 17.54 -3.71 0.81
C GLY A 123 18.55 -3.53 1.93
N ALA A 124 19.78 -4.02 1.71
CA ALA A 124 20.82 -4.05 2.74
C ALA A 124 21.28 -2.66 3.21
N HIS A 125 21.07 -1.61 2.41
CA HIS A 125 21.37 -0.23 2.83
C HIS A 125 20.43 0.29 3.93
N HIS A 126 19.30 -0.37 4.18
CA HIS A 126 18.42 -0.09 5.31
C HIS A 126 18.75 -0.91 6.57
N ALA A 127 19.80 -1.75 6.55
CA ALA A 127 20.15 -2.62 7.67
C ALA A 127 20.27 -1.84 8.98
N GLY A 128 19.55 -2.31 10.01
CA GLY A 128 19.56 -1.72 11.35
C GLY A 128 18.67 -0.49 11.52
N GLU A 129 18.07 0.06 10.46
CA GLU A 129 17.08 1.15 10.55
C GLU A 129 15.79 0.70 11.23
N GLU A 130 15.12 1.64 11.89
CA GLU A 130 13.77 1.43 12.42
C GLU A 130 12.75 1.97 11.42
N TRP A 131 11.72 1.18 11.15
CA TRP A 131 10.65 1.48 10.20
C TRP A 131 9.32 1.54 10.94
N GLU A 132 8.57 2.61 10.75
CA GLU A 132 7.29 2.84 11.41
C GLU A 132 6.11 2.33 10.57
N CYS A 133 5.08 1.81 11.23
CA CYS A 133 3.84 1.36 10.59
C CYS A 133 2.86 2.55 10.46
N LEU A 134 2.73 3.13 9.27
CA LEU A 134 1.83 4.26 9.03
C LEU A 134 0.36 3.84 8.84
N ILE A 135 0.15 2.65 8.31
CA ILE A 135 -1.17 2.03 8.10
C ILE A 135 -1.08 0.62 8.66
N GLY A 136 -2.08 0.18 9.41
CA GLY A 136 -2.14 -1.15 10.05
C GLY A 136 -2.08 -1.10 11.57
N GLY A 137 -1.48 -0.04 12.14
CA GLY A 137 -1.47 0.21 13.59
C GLY A 137 -0.53 -0.72 14.38
N HIS A 138 0.45 -1.32 13.71
CA HIS A 138 1.41 -2.23 14.33
C HIS A 138 2.62 -1.48 14.91
N PRO A 139 3.37 -2.09 15.84
CA PRO A 139 4.62 -1.51 16.33
C PRO A 139 5.65 -1.25 15.21
N PRO A 140 6.61 -0.32 15.42
CA PRO A 140 7.76 -0.19 14.55
C PRO A 140 8.58 -1.47 14.50
N VAL A 141 9.30 -1.64 13.40
CA VAL A 141 10.12 -2.83 13.12
C VAL A 141 11.53 -2.42 12.76
N ARG A 142 12.50 -3.20 13.21
CA ARG A 142 13.90 -2.98 12.86
C ARG A 142 14.28 -3.87 11.68
N VAL A 143 14.90 -3.28 10.67
CA VAL A 143 15.41 -4.00 9.51
C VAL A 143 16.61 -4.85 9.94
N ALA A 144 16.61 -6.12 9.56
CA ALA A 144 17.68 -7.06 9.85
C ALA A 144 18.98 -6.72 9.09
N ASP A 145 20.10 -7.29 9.53
CA ASP A 145 21.42 -7.04 8.94
C ASP A 145 21.53 -7.44 7.46
N ASP A 146 20.68 -8.37 7.01
CA ASP A 146 20.58 -8.80 5.60
C ASP A 146 19.66 -7.92 4.73
N GLY A 147 19.08 -6.85 5.31
CA GLY A 147 18.18 -5.94 4.58
C GLY A 147 16.75 -6.45 4.47
N THR A 148 16.34 -7.41 5.30
CA THR A 148 14.95 -7.86 5.38
C THR A 148 14.17 -7.15 6.49
N LEU A 149 12.89 -6.87 6.22
CA LEU A 149 11.92 -6.37 7.19
C LEU A 149 10.85 -7.45 7.38
N THR A 150 10.59 -7.84 8.63
CA THR A 150 9.53 -8.79 8.97
C THR A 150 8.41 -8.06 9.68
N GLY A 151 7.33 -7.76 8.96
CA GLY A 151 6.21 -6.95 9.45
C GLY A 151 4.94 -7.76 9.69
N LEU A 152 3.98 -7.17 10.40
CA LEU A 152 2.68 -7.76 10.69
C LEU A 152 1.60 -7.14 9.80
N VAL A 153 0.54 -7.93 9.55
CA VAL A 153 -0.71 -7.45 8.98
C VAL A 153 -1.87 -8.05 9.76
N SER A 154 -2.97 -7.30 9.88
CA SER A 154 -4.20 -7.75 10.56
C SER A 154 -5.10 -8.57 9.63
N ASP A 155 -6.11 -9.22 10.19
CA ASP A 155 -7.16 -9.92 9.44
C ASP A 155 -7.77 -9.01 8.36
N GLY A 156 -7.81 -9.46 7.10
CA GLY A 156 -8.35 -8.68 5.98
C GLY A 156 -7.71 -7.28 5.84
N GLY A 157 -6.43 -7.16 6.20
CA GLY A 157 -5.77 -5.89 6.46
C GLY A 157 -4.75 -5.43 5.42
N LEU A 158 -4.32 -4.18 5.60
CA LEU A 158 -3.19 -3.56 4.94
C LEU A 158 -2.21 -3.08 6.01
N SER A 159 -0.92 -3.28 5.80
CA SER A 159 0.13 -2.65 6.58
C SER A 159 1.18 -2.00 5.68
N VAL A 160 1.52 -0.75 5.99
CA VAL A 160 2.49 0.04 5.23
C VAL A 160 3.53 0.59 6.18
N TYR A 161 4.77 0.14 5.97
CA TYR A 161 5.93 0.52 6.75
C TYR A 161 6.83 1.45 5.94
N VAL A 162 7.42 2.46 6.58
CA VAL A 162 8.41 3.38 5.97
C VAL A 162 9.56 3.63 6.95
N PRO A 163 10.76 4.00 6.46
CA PRO A 163 11.86 4.38 7.35
C PRO A 163 11.46 5.53 8.29
N ARG A 164 11.81 5.40 9.57
CA ARG A 164 11.67 6.47 10.55
C ARG A 164 12.81 7.48 10.35
N ILE A 165 12.46 8.73 10.07
CA ILE A 165 13.42 9.85 9.86
C ILE A 165 13.47 10.74 11.09
#